data_AF-A0A2V7CUD0-F1
#
_entry.id   AF-A0A2V7CUD0-F1
#
_cell.length_a   1.000
_cell.length_b   1.000
_cell.length_c   1.000
_cell.angle_alpha   90.00
_cell.angle_beta   90.00
_cell.angle_gamma   90.00
#
_symmetry.space_group_name_H-M   'P 1'
#
loop_
_entity.id
_entity.type
_entity.pdbx_description
1 polymer ?
#
loop_
_entity_poly.entity_id
_entity_poly.type
_entity_poly.pdbx_seq_one_letter_code
_entity_poly.pdbx_strand_id
1 'polypeptide(L)'
;MAGLRRLSGRGCARTGLLAERRLVFVAGLPGTGKSLLVHQLVHVAGGAGRRIHLLQWDVARPVFEASPAGRRYPLADGVTHAVIRRAAGLWVRDALVDWNARYHDPEHLLVGEVPFVGNRFVELARRIDDRAEAMLTAASCRFAIAVPSGEVRRFLEAQRERRARTPLHPREREDAPPHVLRDLWQGLAAVARGNAGGAAPYDPAVYAGVYRRVLRHRHTEVVALDVILPTERLSVYDFAVTPRELVPTETVAERFIWEVERRYPDPRVLDGEIARWWET
;
A
#
# COMPACT_ATOMS: atom_id res chain seq x y z
N MET A 1 -17.36 -25.00 -6.20
CA MET A 1 -17.83 -23.74 -5.58
C MET A 1 -17.76 -23.85 -4.06
N ALA A 2 -16.61 -23.60 -3.45
CA ALA A 2 -16.49 -23.51 -1.99
C ALA A 2 -16.61 -22.06 -1.56
N GLY A 3 -17.64 -21.76 -0.76
CA GLY A 3 -18.01 -20.40 -0.37
C GLY A 3 -16.94 -19.70 0.48
N LEU A 4 -16.47 -18.55 0.01
CA LEU A 4 -15.87 -17.54 0.87
C LEU A 4 -16.93 -17.13 1.91
N ARG A 5 -16.77 -17.59 3.16
CA ARG A 5 -17.56 -17.08 4.27
C ARG A 5 -17.22 -15.59 4.47
N ARG A 6 -18.24 -14.76 4.32
CA ARG A 6 -18.17 -13.30 4.42
C ARG A 6 -17.69 -12.87 5.81
N LEU A 7 -16.98 -11.74 5.85
CA LEU A 7 -16.69 -10.97 7.06
C LEU A 7 -17.97 -10.79 7.90
N SER A 8 -17.84 -10.68 9.22
CA SER A 8 -18.96 -10.28 10.10
C SER A 8 -19.62 -8.99 9.60
N GLY A 9 -20.89 -8.75 9.98
CA GLY A 9 -21.76 -7.74 9.37
C GLY A 9 -21.19 -6.32 9.23
N ARG A 10 -20.25 -5.89 10.10
CA ARG A 10 -19.60 -4.57 10.02
C ARG A 10 -18.44 -4.51 9.01
N GLY A 11 -17.62 -5.55 8.93
CA GLY A 11 -16.50 -5.62 7.98
C GLY A 11 -16.98 -5.81 6.54
N CYS A 12 -18.01 -6.65 6.34
CA CYS A 12 -18.61 -6.87 5.02
C CYS A 12 -19.32 -5.60 4.49
N ALA A 13 -19.99 -4.86 5.37
CA ALA A 13 -20.64 -3.60 4.99
C ALA A 13 -19.62 -2.53 4.54
N ARG A 14 -18.49 -2.40 5.25
CA ARG A 14 -17.44 -1.43 4.87
C ARG A 14 -16.75 -1.79 3.57
N THR A 15 -16.42 -3.06 3.33
CA THR A 15 -15.85 -3.48 2.04
C THR A 15 -16.83 -3.23 0.89
N GLY A 16 -18.14 -3.39 1.11
CA GLY A 16 -19.18 -3.02 0.14
C GLY A 16 -19.16 -1.53 -0.21
N LEU A 17 -19.15 -0.66 0.81
CA LEU A 17 -19.08 0.81 0.62
C LEU A 17 -17.80 1.26 -0.07
N LEU A 18 -16.68 0.58 0.17
CA LEU A 18 -15.43 0.80 -0.56
C LEU A 18 -15.54 0.33 -2.01
N ALA A 19 -16.20 -0.81 -2.26
CA ALA A 19 -16.40 -1.36 -3.60
C ALA A 19 -17.24 -0.46 -4.53
N GLU A 20 -18.00 0.48 -3.98
CA GLU A 20 -18.76 1.50 -4.73
C GLU A 20 -17.89 2.69 -5.18
N ARG A 21 -16.71 2.90 -4.57
CA ARG A 21 -15.83 4.03 -4.90
C ARG A 21 -15.09 3.77 -6.21
N ARG A 22 -14.58 4.81 -6.87
CA ARG A 22 -13.82 4.65 -8.12
C ARG A 22 -12.33 4.43 -7.87
N LEU A 23 -11.80 5.02 -6.79
CA LEU A 23 -10.42 4.90 -6.35
C LEU A 23 -10.42 4.49 -4.88
N VAL A 24 -9.82 3.33 -4.57
CA VAL A 24 -9.65 2.87 -3.19
C VAL A 24 -8.19 2.52 -2.95
N PHE A 25 -7.58 3.16 -1.96
CA PHE A 25 -6.20 2.88 -1.56
C PHE A 25 -6.19 2.26 -0.16
N VAL A 26 -5.67 1.04 -0.03
CA VAL A 26 -5.52 0.36 1.24
C VAL A 26 -4.15 0.67 1.84
N ALA A 27 -4.16 1.43 2.92
CA ALA A 27 -2.98 1.91 3.62
C ALA A 27 -2.69 1.12 4.90
N GLY A 28 -1.41 1.00 5.24
CA GLY A 28 -0.98 0.39 6.49
C GLY A 28 0.42 -0.22 6.42
N LEU A 29 0.92 -0.69 7.57
CA LEU A 29 2.22 -1.35 7.62
C LEU A 29 2.19 -2.70 6.86
N PRO A 30 3.34 -3.23 6.45
CA PRO A 30 3.45 -4.64 6.07
C PRO A 30 2.86 -5.53 7.18
N GLY A 31 2.22 -6.64 6.78
CA GLY A 31 1.64 -7.59 7.74
C GLY A 31 0.40 -7.11 8.52
N THR A 32 -0.25 -6.01 8.15
CA THR A 32 -1.50 -5.54 8.81
C THR A 32 -2.79 -6.01 8.15
N GLY A 33 -2.71 -6.91 7.17
CA GLY A 33 -3.88 -7.46 6.48
C GLY A 33 -4.35 -6.67 5.25
N LYS A 34 -3.54 -5.71 4.76
CA LYS A 34 -3.86 -4.92 3.56
C LYS A 34 -4.17 -5.77 2.35
N SER A 35 -3.29 -6.73 2.03
CA SER A 35 -3.44 -7.58 0.85
C SER A 35 -4.68 -8.45 0.94
N LEU A 36 -5.09 -8.88 2.14
CA LEU A 36 -6.37 -9.56 2.35
C LEU A 36 -7.56 -8.62 2.10
N LEU A 37 -7.49 -7.37 2.57
CA LEU A 37 -8.55 -6.38 2.30
C LEU A 37 -8.64 -6.05 0.80
N VAL A 38 -7.51 -5.88 0.12
CA VAL A 38 -7.44 -5.72 -1.34
C VAL A 38 -8.07 -6.94 -2.02
N HIS A 39 -7.66 -8.14 -1.64
CA HIS A 39 -8.24 -9.39 -2.14
C HIS A 39 -9.76 -9.38 -2.02
N GLN A 40 -10.30 -9.17 -0.81
CA GLN A 40 -11.76 -9.16 -0.60
C GLN A 40 -12.46 -8.07 -1.42
N LEU A 41 -11.90 -6.86 -1.49
CA LEU A 41 -12.46 -5.75 -2.26
C LEU A 41 -12.53 -6.08 -3.76
N VAL A 42 -11.46 -6.66 -4.30
CA VAL A 42 -11.40 -7.08 -5.71
C VAL A 42 -12.48 -8.11 -6.03
N HIS A 43 -12.68 -9.11 -5.16
CA HIS A 43 -13.72 -10.13 -5.37
C HIS A 43 -15.14 -9.58 -5.20
N VAL A 44 -15.37 -8.71 -4.22
CA VAL A 44 -16.69 -8.06 -4.02
C VAL A 44 -17.04 -7.18 -5.23
N ALA A 45 -16.11 -6.32 -5.67
CA ALA A 45 -16.34 -5.45 -6.82
C ALA A 45 -16.44 -6.22 -8.14
N GLY A 46 -15.59 -7.23 -8.34
CA GLY A 46 -15.62 -8.09 -9.52
C GLY A 46 -16.91 -8.91 -9.60
N GLY A 47 -17.38 -9.45 -8.47
CA GLY A 47 -18.68 -10.12 -8.38
C GLY A 47 -19.87 -9.19 -8.65
N ALA A 48 -19.70 -7.87 -8.48
CA ALA A 48 -20.67 -6.85 -8.87
C ALA A 48 -20.49 -6.37 -10.33
N GLY A 49 -19.67 -7.03 -11.13
CA GLY A 49 -19.46 -6.73 -12.55
C GLY A 49 -18.47 -5.59 -12.84
N ARG A 50 -17.72 -5.11 -11.85
CA ARG A 50 -16.75 -4.02 -12.05
C ARG A 50 -15.46 -4.51 -12.72
N ARG A 51 -14.88 -3.64 -13.55
CA ARG A 51 -13.57 -3.85 -14.20
C ARG A 51 -12.46 -3.37 -13.28
N ILE A 52 -11.71 -4.32 -12.72
CA ILE A 52 -10.74 -4.05 -11.65
C ILE A 52 -9.36 -3.74 -12.22
N HIS A 53 -8.76 -2.69 -11.69
CA HIS A 53 -7.35 -2.35 -11.86
C HIS A 53 -6.64 -2.36 -10.52
N LEU A 54 -5.39 -2.81 -10.51
CA LEU A 54 -4.55 -2.90 -9.32
C LEU A 54 -3.34 -1.98 -9.43
N LEU A 55 -3.00 -1.34 -8.31
CA LEU A 55 -1.76 -0.60 -8.16
C LEU A 55 -1.03 -1.14 -6.94
N GLN A 56 0.12 -1.75 -7.12
CA GLN A 56 0.87 -2.35 -6.03
C GLN A 56 2.34 -1.95 -6.12
N TRP A 57 2.90 -1.56 -4.97
CA TRP A 57 4.31 -1.21 -4.85
C TRP A 57 5.22 -2.33 -5.38
N ASP A 58 4.96 -3.59 -4.97
CA ASP A 58 5.80 -4.75 -5.33
C ASP A 58 5.66 -5.17 -6.80
N VAL A 59 4.68 -4.62 -7.52
CA VAL A 59 4.51 -4.83 -8.97
C VAL A 59 5.16 -3.72 -9.77
N ALA A 60 5.07 -2.46 -9.31
CA ALA A 60 5.70 -1.32 -9.98
C ALA A 60 7.22 -1.26 -9.74
N ARG A 61 7.67 -1.52 -8.51
CA ARG A 61 9.08 -1.42 -8.08
C ARG A 61 10.05 -2.18 -9.01
N PRO A 62 9.82 -3.46 -9.36
CA PRO A 62 10.80 -4.22 -10.14
C PRO A 62 11.12 -3.59 -11.50
N VAL A 63 10.17 -2.89 -12.12
CA VAL A 63 10.43 -2.21 -13.41
C VAL A 63 11.39 -1.04 -13.23
N PHE A 64 11.24 -0.26 -12.15
CA PHE A 64 12.19 0.79 -11.84
C PHE A 64 13.58 0.23 -11.55
N GLU A 65 13.67 -0.81 -10.72
CA GLU A 65 14.95 -1.45 -10.36
C GLU A 65 15.65 -2.08 -11.57
N ALA A 66 14.88 -2.66 -12.51
CA ALA A 66 15.43 -3.31 -13.70
C ALA A 66 15.83 -2.33 -14.82
N SER A 67 15.25 -1.13 -14.86
CA SER A 67 15.53 -0.12 -15.90
C SER A 67 17.03 0.23 -15.96
N PRO A 68 17.58 0.59 -17.14
CA PRO A 68 18.98 1.01 -17.26
C PRO A 68 19.37 2.13 -16.30
N ALA A 69 18.54 3.16 -16.16
CA ALA A 69 18.75 4.21 -15.16
C ALA A 69 18.72 3.68 -13.72
N GLY A 70 17.81 2.74 -13.41
CA GLY A 70 17.61 2.20 -12.08
C GLY A 70 18.69 1.25 -11.59
N ARG A 71 19.39 0.55 -12.50
CA ARG A 71 20.53 -0.32 -12.16
C ARG A 71 21.70 0.43 -11.49
N ARG A 72 21.74 1.76 -11.58
CA ARG A 72 22.67 2.61 -10.81
C ARG A 72 22.36 2.68 -9.31
N TYR A 73 21.17 2.25 -8.92
CA TYR A 73 20.62 2.34 -7.57
C TYR A 73 20.20 0.95 -7.06
N PRO A 74 21.17 0.04 -6.85
CA PRO A 74 20.87 -1.33 -6.42
C PRO A 74 20.22 -1.34 -5.03
N LEU A 75 19.55 -2.45 -4.70
CA LEU A 75 19.11 -2.71 -3.34
C LEU A 75 20.32 -2.75 -2.41
N ALA A 76 20.22 -2.10 -1.25
CA ALA A 76 21.18 -2.19 -0.18
C ALA A 76 20.47 -2.76 1.05
N ASP A 77 21.00 -3.85 1.63
CA ASP A 77 20.45 -4.53 2.81
C ASP A 77 18.95 -4.88 2.68
N GLY A 78 18.51 -5.26 1.48
CA GLY A 78 17.11 -5.59 1.20
C GLY A 78 16.17 -4.37 1.13
N VAL A 79 16.71 -3.15 1.18
CA VAL A 79 15.97 -1.89 1.09
C VAL A 79 16.13 -1.30 -0.31
N THR A 80 15.00 -1.01 -0.96
CA THR A 80 14.98 -0.30 -2.24
C THR A 80 15.57 1.10 -2.08
N HIS A 81 16.44 1.49 -3.02
CA HIS A 81 17.13 2.78 -2.97
C HIS A 81 16.18 3.98 -2.91
N ALA A 82 16.63 5.06 -2.28
CA ALA A 82 15.89 6.30 -2.09
C ALA A 82 15.32 6.89 -3.40
N VAL A 83 16.18 6.97 -4.42
CA VAL A 83 15.83 7.46 -5.76
C VAL A 83 14.68 6.67 -6.38
N ILE A 84 14.74 5.33 -6.31
CA ILE A 84 13.69 4.45 -6.85
C ILE A 84 12.36 4.68 -6.14
N ARG A 85 12.38 4.78 -4.81
CA ARG A 85 11.18 5.06 -4.00
C ARG A 85 10.52 6.38 -4.36
N ARG A 86 11.31 7.45 -4.48
CA ARG A 86 10.82 8.77 -4.90
C ARG A 86 10.31 8.75 -6.34
N ALA A 87 11.02 8.09 -7.26
CA ALA A 87 10.64 8.03 -8.68
C ALA A 87 9.31 7.30 -8.87
N ALA A 88 9.14 6.13 -8.24
CA ALA A 88 7.88 5.39 -8.25
C ALA A 88 6.74 6.18 -7.59
N GLY A 89 7.06 6.96 -6.54
CA GLY A 89 6.16 7.90 -5.90
C GLY A 89 5.64 9.01 -6.80
N LEU A 90 6.51 9.63 -7.58
CA LEU A 90 6.11 10.65 -8.56
C LEU A 90 5.32 10.02 -9.71
N TRP A 91 5.80 8.89 -10.22
CA TRP A 91 5.13 8.14 -11.29
C TRP A 91 3.70 7.78 -10.94
N VAL A 92 3.45 7.32 -9.72
CA VAL A 92 2.12 6.82 -9.38
C VAL A 92 1.06 7.93 -9.49
N ARG A 93 1.43 9.19 -9.26
CA ARG A 93 0.52 10.34 -9.43
C ARG A 93 0.15 10.55 -10.90
N ASP A 94 1.12 10.51 -11.81
CA ASP A 94 0.88 10.54 -13.26
C ASP A 94 0.06 9.33 -13.72
N ALA A 95 0.36 8.14 -13.20
CA ALA A 95 -0.36 6.93 -13.53
C ALA A 95 -1.85 7.01 -13.16
N LEU A 96 -2.21 7.68 -12.06
CA LEU A 96 -3.60 7.94 -11.71
C LEU A 96 -4.28 8.82 -12.76
N VAL A 97 -3.62 9.89 -13.19
CA VAL A 97 -4.15 10.82 -14.18
C VAL A 97 -4.39 10.11 -15.52
N ASP A 98 -3.40 9.34 -15.98
CA ASP A 98 -3.50 8.58 -17.23
C ASP A 98 -4.58 7.49 -17.14
N TRP A 99 -4.64 6.78 -16.02
CA TRP A 99 -5.69 5.79 -15.76
C TRP A 99 -7.07 6.42 -15.82
N ASN A 100 -7.25 7.57 -15.17
CA ASN A 100 -8.54 8.25 -15.13
C ASN A 100 -8.99 8.74 -16.50
N ALA A 101 -8.07 9.26 -17.31
CA ALA A 101 -8.35 9.69 -18.67
C ALA A 101 -8.75 8.51 -19.56
N ARG A 102 -8.06 7.37 -19.42
CA ARG A 102 -8.32 6.17 -20.22
C ARG A 102 -9.59 5.41 -19.81
N TYR A 103 -9.95 5.44 -18.53
CA TYR A 103 -10.99 4.60 -17.95
C TYR A 103 -12.02 5.42 -17.17
N HIS A 104 -12.71 6.35 -17.83
CA HIS A 104 -13.64 7.30 -17.19
C HIS A 104 -14.95 6.65 -16.71
N ASP A 105 -15.36 5.52 -17.31
CA ASP A 105 -16.62 4.86 -16.96
C ASP A 105 -16.67 4.39 -15.50
N PRO A 106 -17.85 4.48 -14.84
CA PRO A 106 -18.02 4.11 -13.43
C PRO A 106 -17.82 2.60 -13.17
N GLU A 107 -17.92 1.76 -14.20
CA GLU A 107 -17.63 0.32 -14.08
C GLU A 107 -16.17 0.03 -13.73
N HIS A 108 -15.25 0.96 -13.97
CA HIS A 108 -13.84 0.80 -13.62
C HIS A 108 -13.55 1.15 -12.16
N LEU A 109 -12.82 0.27 -11.49
CA LEU A 109 -12.31 0.47 -10.14
C LEU A 109 -10.79 0.38 -10.14
N LEU A 110 -10.10 1.37 -9.55
CA LEU A 110 -8.69 1.25 -9.20
C LEU A 110 -8.54 0.98 -7.70
N VAL A 111 -7.93 -0.17 -7.38
CA VAL A 111 -7.55 -0.53 -6.01
C VAL A 111 -6.04 -0.47 -5.87
N GLY A 112 -5.54 0.34 -4.94
CA GLY A 112 -4.11 0.43 -4.64
C GLY A 112 -3.74 -0.17 -3.28
N GLU A 113 -2.67 -0.95 -3.21
CA GLU A 113 -2.01 -1.28 -1.93
C GLU A 113 -0.86 -0.30 -1.69
N VAL A 114 -0.97 0.53 -0.64
CA VAL A 114 -0.06 1.67 -0.41
C VAL A 114 0.59 1.60 0.98
N PRO A 115 1.82 1.08 1.11
CA PRO A 115 2.46 0.91 2.42
C PRO A 115 2.78 2.24 3.13
N PHE A 116 3.17 3.28 2.38
CA PHE A 116 3.75 4.56 2.82
C PHE A 116 5.05 4.47 3.61
N VAL A 117 5.15 3.50 4.51
CA VAL A 117 6.32 3.30 5.35
C VAL A 117 7.58 3.09 4.50
N GLY A 118 8.63 3.81 4.90
CA GLY A 118 9.87 3.89 4.14
C GLY A 118 9.71 4.68 2.84
N ASN A 119 8.80 5.66 2.77
CA ASN A 119 8.57 6.51 1.59
C ASN A 119 8.11 5.75 0.34
N ARG A 120 7.31 4.68 0.52
CA ARG A 120 6.74 3.89 -0.60
C ARG A 120 5.38 4.46 -1.00
N PHE A 121 5.30 5.12 -2.16
CA PHE A 121 4.11 5.83 -2.65
C PHE A 121 3.57 6.91 -1.71
N VAL A 122 4.43 7.51 -0.86
CA VAL A 122 3.98 8.54 0.11
C VAL A 122 3.44 9.80 -0.57
N GLU A 123 3.81 10.00 -1.83
CA GLU A 123 3.35 11.07 -2.71
C GLU A 123 1.83 11.03 -2.89
N LEU A 124 1.19 9.87 -2.75
CA LEU A 124 -0.28 9.78 -2.73
C LEU A 124 -0.91 10.36 -1.47
N ALA A 125 -0.17 10.40 -0.35
CA ALA A 125 -0.63 10.97 0.91
C ALA A 125 -0.34 12.49 1.01
N ARG A 126 0.80 12.92 0.46
CA ARG A 126 1.23 14.33 0.44
C ARG A 126 0.35 15.18 -0.46
N ARG A 127 0.03 16.40 -0.02
CA ARG A 127 -0.56 17.43 -0.88
C ARG A 127 0.53 17.93 -1.84
N ILE A 128 0.32 17.71 -3.13
CA ILE A 128 1.20 18.16 -4.20
C ILE A 128 0.33 18.91 -5.20
N ASP A 129 0.76 20.09 -5.64
CA ASP A 129 0.00 20.90 -6.60
C ASP A 129 0.22 20.36 -8.02
N ASP A 130 -0.49 19.30 -8.36
CA ASP A 130 -0.47 18.66 -9.68
C ASP A 130 -1.86 18.15 -10.10
N ARG A 131 -1.92 17.58 -11.31
CA ARG A 131 -3.17 17.07 -11.92
C ARG A 131 -3.80 15.91 -11.13
N ALA A 132 -3.03 15.16 -10.34
CA ALA A 132 -3.54 14.04 -9.56
C ALA A 132 -4.25 14.49 -8.28
N GLU A 133 -3.93 15.68 -7.77
CA GLU A 133 -4.43 16.16 -6.48
C GLU A 133 -5.96 16.30 -6.45
N ALA A 134 -6.56 16.77 -7.54
CA ALA A 134 -8.01 16.85 -7.69
C ALA A 134 -8.68 15.48 -7.58
N MET A 135 -8.03 14.42 -8.07
CA MET A 135 -8.54 13.06 -7.96
C MET A 135 -8.39 12.50 -6.54
N LEU A 136 -7.24 12.75 -5.91
CA LEU A 136 -6.91 12.23 -4.57
C LEU A 136 -7.75 12.87 -3.46
N THR A 137 -8.25 14.08 -3.70
CA THR A 137 -9.14 14.83 -2.81
C THR A 137 -10.63 14.71 -3.18
N ALA A 138 -10.97 14.05 -4.30
CA ALA A 138 -12.36 13.85 -4.70
C ALA A 138 -13.10 12.86 -3.77
N ALA A 139 -14.41 13.05 -3.62
CA ALA A 139 -15.27 12.15 -2.84
C ALA A 139 -15.34 10.70 -3.41
N SER A 140 -14.98 10.53 -4.68
CA SER A 140 -14.84 9.23 -5.35
C SER A 140 -13.56 8.47 -4.98
N CYS A 141 -12.63 9.13 -4.29
CA CYS A 141 -11.38 8.55 -3.79
C CYS A 141 -11.47 8.32 -2.27
N ARG A 142 -11.04 7.14 -1.82
CA ARG A 142 -11.01 6.76 -0.40
C ARG A 142 -9.72 6.04 -0.05
N PHE A 143 -9.14 6.41 1.09
CA PHE A 143 -8.01 5.72 1.70
C PHE A 143 -8.51 4.88 2.88
N ALA A 144 -8.51 3.57 2.72
CA ALA A 144 -8.87 2.62 3.75
C ALA A 144 -7.63 2.27 4.60
N ILE A 145 -7.63 2.64 5.87
CA ILE A 145 -6.55 2.30 6.81
C ILE A 145 -6.87 0.94 7.42
N ALA A 146 -6.09 -0.08 7.08
CA ALA A 146 -6.23 -1.42 7.65
C ALA A 146 -5.66 -1.45 9.07
N VAL A 147 -6.55 -1.59 10.07
CA VAL A 147 -6.21 -1.56 11.49
C VAL A 147 -6.59 -2.91 12.12
N PRO A 148 -5.64 -3.86 12.25
CA PRO A 148 -5.91 -5.10 12.93
C PRO A 148 -6.07 -4.90 14.44
N SER A 149 -6.92 -5.71 15.07
CA SER A 149 -6.91 -5.88 16.52
C SER A 149 -5.58 -6.47 16.99
N GLY A 150 -5.27 -6.40 18.28
CA GLY A 150 -4.06 -7.02 18.82
C GLY A 150 -4.01 -8.54 18.58
N GLU A 151 -5.17 -9.20 18.61
CA GLU A 151 -5.29 -10.63 18.31
C GLU A 151 -5.02 -10.93 16.83
N VAL A 152 -5.68 -10.21 15.92
CA VAL A 152 -5.48 -10.37 14.47
C VAL A 152 -4.04 -10.06 14.10
N ARG A 153 -3.42 -9.04 14.70
CA ARG A 153 -2.00 -8.71 14.48
C ARG A 153 -1.08 -9.87 14.85
N ARG A 154 -1.26 -10.49 16.02
CA ARG A 154 -0.47 -11.67 16.43
C ARG A 154 -0.68 -12.85 15.48
N PHE A 155 -1.93 -13.08 15.06
CA PHE A 155 -2.24 -14.11 14.08
C PHE A 155 -1.51 -13.88 12.75
N LEU A 156 -1.56 -12.66 12.22
CA LEU A 156 -0.89 -12.29 10.96
C LEU A 156 0.64 -12.45 11.05
N GLU A 157 1.26 -12.07 12.17
CA GLU A 157 2.69 -12.29 12.40
C GLU A 157 3.05 -13.78 12.43
N ALA A 158 2.25 -14.62 13.09
CA ALA A 158 2.46 -16.06 13.14
C ALA A 158 2.26 -16.73 11.77
N GLN A 159 1.26 -16.29 10.99
CA GLN A 159 1.07 -16.77 9.62
C GLN A 159 2.24 -16.36 8.73
N ARG A 160 2.76 -15.13 8.90
CA ARG A 160 3.93 -14.65 8.15
C ARG A 160 5.15 -15.54 8.37
N GLU A 161 5.41 -15.93 9.61
CA GLU A 161 6.51 -16.84 9.94
C GLU A 161 6.34 -18.22 9.28
N ARG A 162 5.12 -18.76 9.27
CA ARG A 162 4.82 -20.04 8.62
C ARG A 162 5.00 -19.96 7.10
N ARG A 163 4.45 -18.92 6.46
CA ARG A 163 4.51 -18.73 5.00
C ARG A 163 5.91 -18.44 4.48
N ALA A 164 6.75 -17.78 5.28
CA ALA A 164 8.16 -17.59 4.94
C ALA A 164 8.90 -18.94 4.76
N ARG A 165 8.50 -19.98 5.49
CA ARG A 165 9.07 -21.34 5.37
C ARG A 165 8.36 -22.20 4.32
N THR A 166 7.05 -22.00 4.13
CA THR A 166 6.23 -22.79 3.22
C THR A 166 5.24 -21.88 2.48
N PRO A 167 5.70 -21.16 1.44
CA PRO A 167 4.86 -20.23 0.70
C PRO A 167 3.82 -20.97 -0.15
N LEU A 168 2.61 -20.44 -0.22
CA LEU A 168 1.57 -20.91 -1.15
C LEU A 168 1.67 -20.24 -2.52
N HIS A 169 2.29 -19.06 -2.58
CA HIS A 169 2.42 -18.30 -3.81
C HIS A 169 3.83 -17.68 -3.90
N PRO A 170 4.44 -17.57 -5.10
CA PRO A 170 5.80 -17.03 -5.24
C PRO A 170 6.00 -15.64 -4.61
N ARG A 171 5.00 -14.75 -4.72
CA ARG A 171 5.04 -13.40 -4.10
C ARG A 171 5.14 -13.42 -2.57
N GLU A 172 4.77 -14.51 -1.89
CA GLU A 172 4.91 -14.61 -0.43
C GLU A 172 6.38 -14.71 0.03
N ARG A 173 7.33 -14.95 -0.88
CA ARG A 173 8.77 -14.95 -0.55
C ARG A 173 9.34 -13.54 -0.40
N GLU A 174 8.72 -12.57 -1.07
CA GLU A 174 9.09 -11.16 -1.04
C GLU A 174 8.49 -10.42 0.18
N ASP A 175 7.66 -11.12 0.95
CA ASP A 175 6.96 -10.56 2.09
C ASP A 175 7.92 -10.24 3.24
N ALA A 176 7.78 -9.03 3.81
CA ALA A 176 8.59 -8.62 4.94
C ALA A 176 8.48 -9.61 6.13
N PRO A 177 9.62 -10.06 6.71
CA PRO A 177 9.65 -11.02 7.80
C PRO A 177 9.16 -10.42 9.13
N PRO A 178 8.76 -11.24 10.12
CA PRO A 178 8.14 -10.76 11.35
C PRO A 178 8.94 -9.73 12.15
N HIS A 179 10.28 -9.85 12.21
CA HIS A 179 11.12 -8.88 12.93
C HIS A 179 11.00 -7.47 12.32
N VAL A 180 11.02 -7.36 10.98
CA VAL A 180 10.78 -6.09 10.27
C VAL A 180 9.42 -5.52 10.63
N LEU A 181 8.37 -6.35 10.76
CA LEU A 181 7.03 -5.85 11.14
C LEU A 181 7.02 -5.22 12.53
N ARG A 182 7.81 -5.78 13.47
CA ARG A 182 7.96 -5.27 14.83
C ARG A 182 8.78 -3.99 14.83
N ASP A 183 9.89 -3.94 14.11
CA ASP A 183 10.75 -2.75 14.01
C ASP A 183 10.01 -1.58 13.38
N LEU A 184 9.24 -1.82 12.31
CA LEU A 184 8.39 -0.81 11.69
C LEU A 184 7.31 -0.28 12.64
N TRP A 185 6.76 -1.15 13.50
CA TRP A 185 5.84 -0.72 14.55
C TRP A 185 6.55 0.13 15.61
N GLN A 186 7.73 -0.29 16.09
CA GLN A 186 8.48 0.46 17.09
C GLN A 186 8.85 1.86 16.57
N GLY A 187 9.31 1.96 15.32
CA GLY A 187 9.55 3.26 14.69
C GLY A 187 8.30 4.13 14.62
N LEU A 188 7.14 3.56 14.27
CA LEU A 188 5.87 4.28 14.22
C LEU A 188 5.37 4.71 15.61
N ALA A 189 5.54 3.87 16.63
CA ALA A 189 5.20 4.18 18.00
C ALA A 189 6.09 5.29 18.57
N ALA A 190 7.39 5.30 18.24
CA ALA A 190 8.31 6.36 18.60
C ALA A 190 7.88 7.71 18.00
N VAL A 191 7.49 7.73 16.71
CA VAL A 191 6.94 8.93 16.05
C VAL A 191 5.69 9.44 16.77
N ALA A 192 4.78 8.55 17.17
CA ALA A 192 3.56 8.93 17.88
C ALA A 192 3.81 9.51 19.28
N ARG A 193 4.89 9.05 19.95
CA ARG A 193 5.25 9.41 21.33
C ARG A 193 6.30 10.52 21.43
N GLY A 194 6.76 11.08 20.31
CA GLY A 194 7.82 12.09 20.32
C GLY A 194 9.18 11.56 20.79
N ASN A 195 9.53 10.33 20.39
CA ASN A 195 10.78 9.64 20.75
C ASN A 195 10.97 9.33 22.25
N ALA A 196 9.91 9.29 23.05
CA ALA A 196 9.98 8.72 24.39
C ALA A 196 10.33 7.22 24.29
N GLY A 197 11.53 6.86 24.76
CA GLY A 197 12.14 5.55 24.57
C GLY A 197 11.34 4.38 25.18
N GLY A 198 11.57 3.18 24.63
CA GLY A 198 11.04 1.91 25.14
C GLY A 198 10.18 1.16 24.12
N ALA A 199 10.25 -0.17 24.15
CA ALA A 199 9.42 -1.02 23.29
C ALA A 199 7.94 -0.85 23.66
N ALA A 200 7.12 -0.43 22.70
CA ALA A 200 5.69 -0.30 22.87
C ALA A 200 4.96 -1.57 22.38
N PRO A 201 4.02 -2.14 23.15
CA PRO A 201 3.10 -3.14 22.59
C PRO A 201 2.27 -2.48 21.48
N TYR A 202 1.83 -3.29 20.50
CA TYR A 202 0.97 -2.81 19.42
C TYR A 202 -0.35 -2.26 19.98
N ASP A 203 -0.66 -1.02 19.62
CA ASP A 203 -1.90 -0.33 19.97
C ASP A 203 -2.64 0.10 18.69
N PRO A 204 -3.82 -0.48 18.39
CA PRO A 204 -4.62 -0.14 17.23
C PRO A 204 -4.99 1.36 17.14
N ALA A 205 -5.22 2.02 18.27
CA ALA A 205 -5.63 3.42 18.31
C ALA A 205 -4.47 4.34 17.96
N VAL A 206 -3.28 4.10 18.54
CA VAL A 206 -2.04 4.82 18.21
C VAL A 206 -1.70 4.62 16.73
N TYR A 207 -1.75 3.38 16.25
CA TYR A 207 -1.51 3.04 14.85
C TYR A 207 -2.44 3.81 13.90
N ALA A 208 -3.76 3.79 14.18
CA ALA A 208 -4.74 4.51 13.38
C ALA A 208 -4.52 6.02 13.43
N GLY A 209 -4.13 6.57 14.58
CA GLY A 209 -3.80 7.98 14.77
C GLY A 209 -2.66 8.44 13.88
N VAL A 210 -1.57 7.67 13.79
CA VAL A 210 -0.44 8.00 12.90
C VAL A 210 -0.88 7.98 11.44
N TYR A 211 -1.56 6.93 10.97
CA TYR A 211 -1.97 6.87 9.57
C TYR A 211 -3.00 7.95 9.20
N ARG A 212 -3.89 8.34 10.13
CA ARG A 212 -4.76 9.50 9.94
C ARG A 212 -3.98 10.81 9.80
N ARG A 213 -2.91 10.98 10.57
CA ARG A 213 -2.02 12.15 10.45
C ARG A 213 -1.30 12.18 9.10
N VAL A 214 -0.78 11.03 8.65
CA VAL A 214 -0.14 10.88 7.33
C VAL A 214 -1.14 11.16 6.20
N LEU A 215 -2.39 10.76 6.37
CA LEU A 215 -3.45 10.93 5.38
C LEU A 215 -4.34 12.14 5.64
N ARG A 216 -3.89 13.14 6.40
CA ARG A 216 -4.73 14.28 6.82
C ARG A 216 -5.29 15.12 5.66
N HIS A 217 -4.70 14.99 4.47
CA HIS A 217 -5.13 15.66 3.25
C HIS A 217 -6.04 14.77 2.36
N ARG A 218 -6.47 13.61 2.86
CA ARG A 218 -7.21 12.60 2.11
C ARG A 218 -8.50 12.22 2.81
N HIS A 219 -9.45 11.72 2.04
CA HIS A 219 -10.64 11.11 2.62
C HIS A 219 -10.32 9.71 3.13
N THR A 220 -10.21 9.59 4.46
CA THR A 220 -9.83 8.34 5.11
C THR A 220 -11.03 7.60 5.70
N GLU A 221 -10.97 6.27 5.66
CA GLU A 221 -11.82 5.38 6.43
C GLU A 221 -10.96 4.39 7.21
N VAL A 222 -11.25 4.19 8.50
CA VAL A 222 -10.58 3.14 9.28
C VAL A 222 -11.34 1.85 9.10
N VAL A 223 -10.64 0.80 8.65
CA VAL A 223 -11.18 -0.55 8.53
C VAL A 223 -10.61 -1.39 9.66
N ALA A 224 -11.40 -1.59 10.71
CA ALA A 224 -11.04 -2.45 11.83
C ALA A 224 -11.09 -3.91 11.38
N LEU A 225 -9.96 -4.61 11.56
CA LEU A 225 -9.84 -6.04 11.26
C LEU A 225 -9.80 -6.79 12.60
N ASP A 226 -10.99 -7.15 13.07
CA ASP A 226 -11.18 -7.77 14.39
C ASP A 226 -11.49 -9.27 14.30
N VAL A 227 -11.55 -9.82 13.09
CA VAL A 227 -11.92 -11.21 12.82
C VAL A 227 -10.81 -11.89 12.05
N ILE A 228 -10.40 -13.07 12.53
CA ILE A 228 -9.52 -13.98 11.80
C ILE A 228 -10.36 -14.73 10.78
N LEU A 229 -10.05 -14.55 9.50
CA LEU A 229 -10.68 -15.32 8.43
C LEU A 229 -9.91 -16.63 8.19
N PRO A 230 -10.60 -17.73 7.84
CA PRO A 230 -9.95 -19.00 7.53
C PRO A 230 -9.24 -18.93 6.17
N THR A 231 -7.99 -18.44 6.17
CA THR A 231 -7.17 -18.22 4.98
C THR A 231 -6.02 -19.23 4.86
N GLU A 232 -6.09 -20.37 5.55
CA GLU A 232 -4.99 -21.35 5.63
C GLU A 232 -4.62 -21.96 4.28
N ARG A 233 -5.57 -22.03 3.35
CA ARG A 233 -5.37 -22.56 1.99
C ARG A 233 -5.45 -21.49 0.91
N LEU A 234 -5.56 -20.23 1.29
CA LEU A 234 -5.74 -19.09 0.39
C LEU A 234 -4.46 -18.26 0.38
N SER A 235 -3.89 -18.02 -0.79
CA SER A 235 -2.96 -16.91 -1.01
C SER A 235 -3.76 -15.65 -1.32
N VAL A 236 -3.38 -14.54 -0.68
CA VAL A 236 -4.01 -13.22 -0.93
C VAL A 236 -3.67 -12.64 -2.31
N TYR A 237 -2.76 -13.29 -3.05
CA TYR A 237 -2.37 -12.93 -4.40
C TYR A 237 -3.14 -13.72 -5.47
N ASP A 238 -3.93 -14.71 -5.07
CA ASP A 238 -4.72 -15.54 -5.99
C ASP A 238 -6.11 -14.95 -6.16
N PHE A 239 -6.32 -14.22 -7.25
CA PHE A 239 -7.62 -13.65 -7.59
C PHE A 239 -8.41 -14.59 -8.51
N ALA A 240 -9.71 -14.75 -8.26
CA ALA A 240 -10.62 -15.48 -9.15
C ALA A 240 -11.13 -14.63 -10.32
N VAL A 241 -10.98 -13.32 -10.19
CA VAL A 241 -11.06 -12.36 -11.31
C VAL A 241 -9.64 -12.03 -11.74
N THR A 242 -9.44 -11.52 -12.96
CA THR A 242 -8.12 -11.10 -13.45
C THR A 242 -8.01 -9.58 -13.45
N PRO A 243 -7.45 -8.95 -12.41
CA PRO A 243 -7.28 -7.51 -12.39
C PRO A 243 -6.22 -7.06 -13.39
N ARG A 244 -6.36 -5.82 -13.88
CA ARG A 244 -5.33 -5.18 -14.71
C ARG A 244 -4.36 -4.40 -13.84
N GLU A 245 -3.11 -4.84 -13.79
CA GLU A 245 -2.06 -4.16 -13.02
C GLU A 245 -1.64 -2.85 -13.70
N LEU A 246 -1.51 -1.78 -12.92
CA LEU A 246 -0.85 -0.56 -13.32
C LEU A 246 0.65 -0.76 -13.12
N VAL A 247 1.36 -0.82 -14.23
CA VAL A 247 2.81 -1.06 -14.29
C VAL A 247 3.44 0.02 -15.16
N PRO A 248 4.52 0.69 -14.72
CA PRO A 248 5.22 1.62 -15.59
C PRO A 248 5.85 0.85 -16.77
N THR A 249 6.07 1.53 -17.88
CA THR A 249 7.02 1.04 -18.88
C THR A 249 8.45 1.37 -18.44
N GLU A 250 9.44 0.69 -19.01
CA GLU A 250 10.86 1.01 -18.76
C GLU A 250 11.18 2.48 -19.03
N THR A 251 10.78 3.01 -20.19
CA THR A 251 10.98 4.43 -20.55
C THR A 251 10.33 5.40 -19.57
N VAL A 252 9.13 5.06 -19.06
CA VAL A 252 8.46 5.89 -18.04
C VAL A 252 9.23 5.83 -16.72
N ALA A 253 9.72 4.66 -16.33
CA ALA A 253 10.52 4.50 -15.12
C ALA A 253 11.81 5.33 -15.19
N GLU A 254 12.55 5.27 -16.31
CA GLU A 254 13.77 6.06 -16.51
C GLU A 254 13.51 7.56 -16.45
N ARG A 255 12.43 8.02 -17.10
CA ARG A 255 12.02 9.43 -17.07
C ARG A 255 11.88 9.95 -15.64
N PHE A 256 11.21 9.20 -14.78
CA PHE A 256 11.02 9.60 -13.38
C PHE A 256 12.29 9.47 -12.54
N ILE A 257 13.17 8.52 -12.84
CA ILE A 257 14.48 8.43 -12.20
C ILE A 257 15.32 9.68 -12.52
N TRP A 258 15.38 10.09 -13.79
CA TRP A 258 16.06 11.33 -14.18
C TRP A 258 15.41 12.58 -13.58
N GLU A 259 14.09 12.61 -13.46
CA GLU A 259 13.39 13.70 -12.79
C GLU A 259 13.80 13.82 -11.32
N VAL A 260 13.94 12.70 -10.62
CA VAL A 260 14.44 12.68 -9.23
C VAL A 260 15.89 13.14 -9.16
N GLU A 261 16.77 12.64 -10.01
CA GLU A 261 18.18 13.07 -10.06
C GLU A 261 18.31 14.57 -10.27
N ARG A 262 17.50 15.14 -11.16
CA ARG A 262 17.47 16.58 -11.41
C ARG A 262 16.96 17.37 -10.20
N ARG A 263 15.95 16.86 -9.50
CA ARG A 263 15.35 17.53 -8.33
C ARG A 263 16.21 17.41 -7.08
N TYR A 264 16.99 16.34 -6.96
CA TYR A 264 17.79 16.03 -5.78
C TYR A 264 19.26 15.81 -6.19
N PRO A 265 19.98 16.90 -6.55
CA PRO A 265 21.41 16.79 -6.88
C PRO A 265 22.26 16.39 -5.66
N ASP A 266 21.79 16.67 -4.44
CA ASP A 266 22.37 16.17 -3.19
C ASP A 266 21.54 14.98 -2.65
N PRO A 267 22.09 13.75 -2.63
CA PRO A 267 21.41 12.57 -2.10
C PRO A 267 20.98 12.71 -0.63
N ARG A 268 21.71 13.50 0.18
CA ARG A 268 21.42 13.65 1.61
C ARG A 268 20.09 14.35 1.87
N VAL A 269 19.70 15.26 0.97
CA VAL A 269 18.39 15.94 1.04
C VAL A 269 17.28 14.91 0.82
N LEU A 270 17.43 14.07 -0.22
CA LEU A 270 16.46 13.03 -0.53
C LEU A 270 16.34 12.01 0.62
N ASP A 271 17.47 11.54 1.16
CA ASP A 271 17.49 10.60 2.27
C ASP A 271 16.82 11.18 3.53
N GLY A 272 17.08 12.46 3.83
CA GLY A 272 16.43 13.17 4.92
C GLY A 272 14.91 13.24 4.75
N GLU A 273 14.42 13.53 3.55
CA GLU A 273 12.98 13.58 3.28
C GLU A 273 12.31 12.20 3.31
N ILE A 274 13.02 11.15 2.87
CA ILE A 274 12.55 9.77 2.91
C ILE A 274 12.47 9.25 4.34
N ALA A 275 13.44 9.62 5.17
CA ALA A 275 13.44 9.28 6.58
C ALA A 275 12.21 9.85 7.30
N ARG A 276 11.74 11.04 6.90
CA ARG A 276 10.57 11.74 7.48
C ARG A 276 9.28 11.52 6.68
N TRP A 277 9.06 10.31 6.16
CA TRP A 277 7.89 10.00 5.32
C TRP A 277 6.53 10.29 5.99
N TRP A 278 6.46 10.31 7.33
CA TRP A 278 5.22 10.64 8.06
C TRP A 278 4.90 12.14 8.09
N GLU A 279 5.89 12.98 7.79
CA GLU A 279 5.73 14.42 7.57
C GLU A 279 5.18 14.60 6.16
N THR A 280 3.85 14.50 6.09
CA THR A 280 3.03 14.82 4.91
C THR A 280 2.51 16.24 5.00
#